data_AF-A0A9D5K5I8-F1
#
_entry.id   AF-A0A9D5K5I8-F1
#
_cell.length_a   1.000
_cell.length_b   1.000
_cell.length_c   1.000
_cell.angle_alpha   90.00
_cell.angle_beta   90.00
_cell.angle_gamma   90.00
#
_symmetry.space_group_name_H-M   'P 1'
#
loop_
_entity.id
_entity.type
_entity.pdbx_description
1 polymer ?
#
loop_
_entity_poly.entity_id
_entity_poly.type
_entity_poly.pdbx_seq_one_letter_code
_entity_poly.pdbx_strand_id
1 'polypeptide(L)' 'MPRGIKIENPDNLPNFGRVIVEPLERGFGHTIGNSLRRTLLSSLQGAAVISVKID' A
#
# COMPACT_ATOMS: atom_id res chain seq x y z
N MET A 1 19.19 2.04 9.46
CA MET A 1 17.93 1.45 9.97
C MET A 1 16.90 2.56 10.23
N PRO A 2 15.65 2.42 9.78
CA PRO A 2 14.61 3.43 10.00
C PRO A 2 14.30 3.55 11.50
N ARG A 3 14.08 4.78 11.99
CA ARG A 3 13.85 5.05 13.42
C ARG A 3 12.38 4.89 13.83
N GLY A 4 11.46 4.80 12.87
CA GLY A 4 10.05 4.55 13.11
C GLY A 4 9.23 4.51 11.83
N ILE A 5 8.04 3.92 11.91
CA ILE A 5 7.00 3.97 10.88
C ILE A 5 5.88 4.85 11.42
N LYS A 6 5.49 5.88 10.68
CA LYS A 6 4.32 6.71 11.01
C LYS A 6 3.15 6.30 10.12
N ILE A 7 1.96 6.21 10.71
CA ILE A 7 0.71 5.93 10.01
C ILE A 7 -0.21 7.12 10.25
N GLU A 8 -0.69 7.73 9.17
CA GLU A 8 -1.56 8.89 9.20
C GLU A 8 -2.87 8.56 8.45
N ASN A 9 -3.99 9.04 8.97
CA ASN A 9 -5.27 9.04 8.27
C ASN A 9 -5.83 10.48 8.29
N PRO A 10 -5.37 11.35 7.38
CA PRO A 10 -5.61 12.80 7.43
C PRO A 10 -7.09 13.20 7.42
N ASP A 11 -7.96 12.37 6.83
CA ASP A 11 -9.39 12.67 6.66
C ASP A 11 -10.31 11.66 7.37
N ASN A 12 -9.73 10.82 8.24
CA ASN A 12 -10.40 9.68 8.89
C ASN A 12 -11.26 8.84 7.93
N LEU A 13 -10.77 8.70 6.70
CA LEU A 13 -11.46 7.95 5.66
C LEU A 13 -11.39 6.46 6.00
N PRO A 14 -12.49 5.71 5.87
CA PRO A 14 -12.55 4.30 6.29
C PRO A 14 -11.59 3.39 5.51
N ASN A 15 -11.23 3.75 4.28
CA ASN A 15 -10.45 2.93 3.36
C ASN A 15 -9.12 3.59 2.92
N PHE A 16 -8.64 4.60 3.64
CA PHE A 16 -7.40 5.30 3.32
C PHE A 16 -6.43 5.28 4.49
N GLY A 17 -5.15 5.02 4.20
CA GLY A 17 -4.07 5.13 5.16
C GLY A 17 -2.79 5.60 4.46
N ARG A 18 -2.08 6.54 5.07
CA ARG A 18 -0.79 7.05 4.61
C ARG A 18 0.32 6.54 5.52
N VAL A 19 1.24 5.76 4.98
CA VAL A 19 2.39 5.22 5.72
C VAL A 19 3.65 6.00 5.33
N ILE A 20 4.35 6.53 6.32
CA ILE A 20 5.59 7.30 6.16
C ILE A 20 6.73 6.55 6.84
N VAL A 21 7.78 6.26 6.07
CA VAL A 21 8.98 5.54 6.54
C VAL A 21 10.19 6.44 6.36
N GLU A 22 10.79 6.85 7.47
CA GLU A 22 11.96 7.74 7.51
C GLU A 22 12.81 7.50 8.77
N PRO A 23 14.13 7.79 8.73
CA PRO A 23 14.94 8.08 7.55
C PRO A 23 15.30 6.79 6.79
N LEU A 24 15.40 6.90 5.47
CA LEU A 24 15.88 5.83 4.59
C LEU A 24 17.19 6.26 3.91
N GLU A 25 18.05 5.28 3.66
CA GLU A 25 19.24 5.49 2.84
C GLU A 25 18.84 5.85 1.40
N ARG A 26 19.72 6.59 0.72
CA ARG A 26 19.50 7.02 -0.66
C ARG A 26 19.23 5.78 -1.55
N GLY A 27 18.13 5.82 -2.30
CA GLY A 27 17.72 4.72 -3.20
C GLY A 27 16.85 3.63 -2.57
N PHE A 28 16.84 3.49 -1.24
CA PHE A 28 15.98 2.49 -0.57
C PHE A 28 14.49 2.83 -0.69
N GLY A 29 14.14 4.13 -0.76
CA GLY A 29 12.76 4.56 -0.96
C GLY A 29 12.14 3.99 -2.24
N HIS A 30 12.90 3.92 -3.34
CA HIS A 30 12.41 3.36 -4.60
C HIS A 30 12.32 1.83 -4.54
N THR A 31 13.33 1.18 -3.97
CA THR A 31 13.38 -0.27 -3.83
C THR A 31 12.22 -0.81 -2.99
N ILE A 32 11.99 -0.20 -1.81
CA ILE A 32 10.90 -0.59 -0.90
C ILE A 32 9.56 -0.14 -1.46
N GLY A 33 9.45 1.10 -1.93
CA GLY A 33 8.19 1.66 -2.43
C GLY A 33 7.63 0.89 -3.63
N ASN A 34 8.49 0.57 -4.61
CA ASN A 34 8.06 -0.21 -5.78
C ASN A 34 7.66 -1.65 -5.39
N SER A 35 8.42 -2.28 -4.50
CA SER A 35 8.12 -3.63 -4.01
C SER A 35 6.78 -3.65 -3.26
N LEU A 36 6.57 -2.70 -2.35
CA LEU A 36 5.34 -2.59 -1.57
C LEU A 36 4.12 -2.28 -2.46
N ARG A 37 4.27 -1.38 -3.43
CA ARG A 37 3.22 -1.09 -4.43
C ARG A 37 2.80 -2.34 -5.17
N ARG A 38 3.76 -3.13 -5.67
CA ARG A 38 3.46 -4.37 -6.38
C ARG A 38 2.75 -5.37 -5.47
N THR A 39 3.28 -5.62 -4.26
CA THR A 39 2.67 -6.55 -3.32
C THR A 39 1.23 -6.16 -2.97
N LEU A 40 0.97 -4.89 -2.69
CA LEU A 40 -0.37 -4.41 -2.34
C LEU A 40 -1.38 -4.52 -3.50
N LEU A 41 -0.93 -4.35 -4.75
CA LEU A 41 -1.82 -4.36 -5.92
C LEU A 41 -2.00 -5.75 -6.54
N SER A 42 -0.99 -6.62 -6.48
CA SER A 42 -1.00 -7.88 -7.24
C SER A 42 -0.95 -9.14 -6.39
N SER A 43 -0.54 -9.06 -5.12
CA SER A 43 -0.27 -10.25 -4.30
C SER A 43 -1.26 -10.42 -3.15
N LEU A 44 -2.18 -9.48 -2.98
CA LEU A 44 -3.23 -9.59 -1.97
C LEU A 44 -4.34 -10.50 -2.50
N GLN A 45 -4.64 -11.57 -1.76
CA GLN A 45 -5.74 -12.47 -2.10
C GLN A 45 -7.07 -11.73 -1.95
N GLY A 46 -7.95 -11.92 -2.93
CA GLY A 46 -9.28 -11.34 -2.95
C GLY A 46 -10.19 -12.06 -3.94
N ALA A 47 -11.46 -11.68 -3.97
CA ALA A 47 -12.43 -12.14 -4.95
C ALA A 47 -13.07 -10.92 -5.63
N ALA A 48 -13.39 -11.06 -6.91
CA ALA A 48 -14.07 -10.04 -7.69
C ALA A 48 -15.08 -10.70 -8.63
N VAL A 49 -16.11 -9.95 -9.03
CA VAL A 49 -17.08 -10.42 -10.02
C VAL A 49 -16.38 -10.54 -11.37
N ILE A 50 -16.43 -11.73 -11.97
CA ILE A 50 -15.81 -12.01 -13.27
C ILE A 50 -16.80 -11.88 -14.44
N SER A 51 -18.08 -12.20 -14.21
CA SER A 51 -19.12 -12.16 -15.23
C SER A 51 -20.50 -12.21 -14.58
N VAL A 52 -21.49 -11.59 -15.24
CA VAL A 52 -22.91 -11.67 -14.86
C VAL A 52 -23.70 -11.98 -16.13
N LYS A 53 -24.68 -12.90 -16.03
CA LYS A 53 -25.69 -13.14 -17.07
C LYS A 53 -27.05 -12.76 -16.49
N ILE A 54 -27.82 -11.96 -17.22
CA ILE A 54 -29.19 -11.55 -16.89
C ILE A 54 -30.07 -12.00 -18.05
N ASP A 55 -31.17 -12.69 -17.75
CA ASP A 55 -32.18 -13.15 -18.70
C ASP A 55 -33.37 -12.17 -18.77
#